data_AF-A0A972ZHP5-F1
#
_entry.id   AF-A0A972ZHP5-F1
#
_cell.length_a   1.000
_cell.length_b   1.000
_cell.length_c   1.000
_cell.angle_alpha   90.00
_cell.angle_beta   90.00
_cell.angle_gamma   90.00
#
_symmetry.space_group_name_H-M   'P 1'
#
loop_
_entity.id
_entity.type
_entity.pdbx_description
1 polymer ?
#
loop_
_entity_poly.entity_id
_entity_poly.type
_entity_poly.pdbx_seq_one_letter_code
_entity_poly.pdbx_strand_id
1 'polypeptide(L)' 'MWHTLRQIFKFMQVYRKYWLAPLILGLLLLGGFLVAIQGSAVAPFIYAIF' A
#
# COMPACT_ATOMS: atom_id res chain seq x y z
N MET A 1 5.16 29.51 -7.51
CA MET A 1 4.54 28.18 -7.33
C MET A 1 5.13 27.08 -8.22
N TRP A 2 5.52 27.33 -9.47
CA TRP A 2 6.06 26.27 -10.35
C TRP A 2 7.45 25.71 -9.95
N HIS A 3 8.23 26.47 -9.18
CA HIS A 3 9.58 26.08 -8.79
C HIS A 3 9.62 24.96 -7.74
N THR A 4 8.67 24.97 -6.78
CA THR A 4 8.56 23.95 -5.73
C THR A 4 8.15 22.61 -6.29
N LEU A 5 7.19 22.58 -7.22
CA LEU A 5 6.77 21.35 -7.90
C LEU A 5 7.92 20.70 -8.69
N ARG A 6 8.77 21.50 -9.35
CA ARG A 6 9.94 20.99 -10.08
C ARG A 6 11.01 20.40 -9.17
N GLN A 7 11.21 20.97 -7.98
CA GLN A 7 12.15 20.42 -6.98
C GLN A 7 11.65 19.10 -6.41
N ILE A 8 10.34 18.99 -6.14
CA ILE A 8 9.70 17.74 -5.73
C ILE A 8 9.84 16.68 -6.82
N PHE A 9 9.60 17.03 -8.09
CA PHE A 9 9.74 16.10 -9.21
C PHE A 9 11.18 15.59 -9.40
N LYS A 10 12.19 16.47 -9.25
CA LYS A 10 13.61 16.06 -9.25
C LYS A 10 13.93 15.12 -8.09
N PHE A 11 13.42 15.39 -6.90
CA PHE A 11 13.60 14.53 -5.72
C PHE A 11 12.91 13.16 -5.91
N MET A 12 11.70 13.14 -6.47
CA MET A 12 10.98 11.92 -6.85
C MET A 12 11.77 11.07 -7.84
N GLN A 13 12.45 11.70 -8.79
CA GLN A 13 13.22 11.01 -9.82
C GLN A 13 14.49 10.35 -9.25
N VAL A 14 15.16 10.99 -8.28
CA VAL A 14 16.35 10.44 -7.61
C VAL A 14 16.01 9.22 -6.75
N TYR A 15 14.87 9.22 -6.07
CA TYR A 15 14.45 8.15 -5.17
C TYR A 15 13.29 7.32 -5.71
N ARG A 16 13.14 7.19 -7.04
CA ARG A 16 12.03 6.48 -7.69
C ARG A 16 11.75 5.10 -7.09
N LYS A 17 12.80 4.38 -6.68
CA LYS A 17 12.71 3.05 -6.03
C LYS A 17 12.06 3.11 -4.63
N TYR A 18 12.31 4.17 -3.86
CA TYR A 18 11.72 4.37 -2.53
C TYR A 18 10.28 4.91 -2.57
N TRP A 19 9.85 5.49 -3.70
CA TRP A 19 8.46 5.92 -3.88
C TRP A 19 7.49 4.75 -4.03
N LEU A 20 7.94 3.65 -4.65
CA LEU A 20 7.14 2.44 -4.79
C LEU A 20 7.16 1.57 -3.53
N ALA A 21 8.19 1.70 -2.69
CA ALA A 21 8.32 0.93 -1.46
C ALA A 21 7.11 1.03 -0.51
N PRO A 22 6.55 2.21 -0.16
CA PRO A 22 5.38 2.29 0.71
C PRO A 22 4.12 1.69 0.08
N LEU A 23 3.95 1.83 -1.24
CA LEU A 23 2.83 1.22 -1.95
C LEU A 23 2.93 -0.31 -1.91
N ILE A 24 4.11 -0.86 -2.22
CA ILE A 24 4.35 -2.31 -2.23
C ILE A 24 4.23 -2.89 -0.82
N LEU A 25 4.77 -2.21 0.19
CA LEU A 25 4.61 -2.61 1.60
C LEU A 25 3.14 -2.61 2.02
N GLY A 26 2.37 -1.59 1.64
CA GLY A 26 0.93 -1.55 1.91
C GLY A 26 0.18 -2.71 1.25
N LEU A 27 0.49 -3.02 -0.01
CA LEU A 27 -0.10 -4.15 -0.73
C LEU A 27 0.28 -5.50 -0.13
N LEU A 28 1.53 -5.67 0.31
CA LEU A 28 1.98 -6.88 0.99
C LEU A 28 1.32 -7.06 2.36
N LEU A 29 1.16 -5.99 3.13
CA LEU A 29 0.47 -6.02 4.41
C LEU A 29 -1.00 -6.38 4.23
N LEU A 30 -1.69 -5.75 3.28
CA LEU A 30 -3.09 -6.05 2.99
C LEU A 30 -3.26 -7.47 2.45
N GLY A 31 -2.45 -7.88 1.47
CA GLY A 31 -2.49 -9.23 0.90
C GLY A 31 -2.17 -10.30 1.94
N GLY A 32 -1.12 -10.09 2.75
CA GLY A 32 -0.76 -10.99 3.84
C GLY A 32 -1.82 -11.08 4.93
N PHE A 33 -2.45 -9.96 5.28
CA PHE A 33 -3.56 -9.92 6.24
C PHE A 33 -4.79 -10.69 5.72
N LEU A 34 -5.14 -10.54 4.45
CA LEU A 34 -6.23 -11.29 3.83
C LEU A 34 -5.96 -12.79 3.82
N VAL A 35 -4.73 -13.21 3.51
CA VAL A 35 -4.32 -14.62 3.56
C VAL A 35 -4.35 -15.15 4.99
N ALA A 36 -3.94 -14.36 5.99
CA ALA A 36 -3.99 -14.75 7.40
C ALA A 36 -5.43 -14.91 7.93
N ILE A 37 -6.40 -14.21 7.36
CA ILE A 37 -7.81 -14.33 7.71
C ILE A 37 -8.51 -15.45 6.92
N GLN A 38 -7.98 -15.82 5.74
CA GLN A 38 -8.51 -16.93 4.96
C GLN A 38 -8.46 -18.23 5.78
N GLY A 39 -9.63 -18.86 5.99
CA GLY A 39 -9.76 -20.07 6.81
C GLY A 39 -9.89 -19.82 8.33
N SER A 40 -9.89 -18.57 8.77
CA SER A 40 -10.23 -18.21 10.14
C SER A 40 -11.71 -18.52 10.45
N ALA A 41 -12.01 -18.93 11.67
CA ALA A 41 -13.37 -19.03 12.19
C ALA A 41 -14.14 -17.69 12.12
N VAL A 42 -13.42 -16.56 11.93
CA VAL A 42 -13.98 -15.21 11.76
C VAL A 42 -14.42 -14.92 10.32
N ALA A 43 -13.90 -15.65 9.32
CA ALA A 43 -14.21 -15.40 7.91
C ALA A 43 -15.73 -15.40 7.58
N PRO A 44 -16.55 -16.32 8.11
CA PRO A 44 -18.00 -16.33 7.87
C PRO A 44 -18.72 -15.07 8.38
N PHE A 45 -18.23 -14.45 9.46
CA PHE A 45 -18.81 -13.24 10.03
C PHE A 45 -18.51 -12.00 9.17
N ILE A 46 -17.34 -11.97 8.52
CA ILE A 46 -17.01 -10.92 7.55
C ILE A 46 -17.99 -11.01 6.37
N TYR A 47 -18.18 -12.19 5.79
CA TYR A 47 -19.13 -12.39 4.69
C TYR A 47 -20.60 -12.16 5.07
N ALA A 48 -20.95 -12.23 6.35
CA ALA A 48 -22.32 -11.96 6.81
C ALA A 48 -22.61 -10.45 6.97
N ILE A 49 -21.58 -9.61 7.14
CA ILE A 49 -21.72 -8.16 7.35
C ILE A 49 -21.61 -7.38 6.03
N PHE A 50 -20.96 -7.94 5.01
CA PHE A 50 -20.78 -7.36 3.67
C PHE A 50 -21.74 -7.98 2.65
#